data_AF-A0A920JX53-F1
#
_entry.id   AF-A0A920JX53-F1
#
_cell.length_a   1.000
_cell.length_b   1.000
_cell.length_c   1.000
_cell.angle_alpha   90.00
_cell.angle_beta   90.00
_cell.angle_gamma   90.00
#
_symmetry.space_group_name_H-M   'P 1'
#
loop_
_entity.id
_entity.type
_entity.pdbx_description
1 polymer ?
#
loop_
_entity_poly.entity_id
_entity_poly.type
_entity_poly.pdbx_seq_one_letter_code
_entity_poly.pdbx_strand_id
1 'polypeptide(L)'
;MKDNKQVAIRFVDNDKKVAKSYPYNPNGSPEGLTGLCSLDGRATIMMPHPERVFRNVTNSWRPKNSGVYSGWMRLFRNARLFVE
;
A
#
# COMPACT_ATOMS: atom_id res chain seq x y z
N MET A 1 1.34 2.67 18.22
CA MET A 1 1.00 2.62 16.77
C MET A 1 -0.23 1.76 16.49
N LYS A 2 -0.25 0.48 16.90
CA LYS A 2 -1.44 -0.38 16.75
C LYS A 2 -2.66 0.18 17.47
N ASP A 3 -2.48 0.53 18.74
CA ASP A 3 -3.57 0.98 19.60
C ASP A 3 -4.13 2.34 19.15
N ASN A 4 -3.28 3.12 18.46
CA ASN A 4 -3.64 4.42 17.90
C ASN A 4 -4.12 4.34 16.43
N LYS A 5 -4.33 3.13 15.89
CA LYS A 5 -4.84 2.89 14.51
C LYS A 5 -4.02 3.56 13.39
N GLN A 6 -2.71 3.74 13.59
CA GLN A 6 -1.82 4.43 12.63
C GLN A 6 -1.23 3.50 11.56
N VAL A 7 -1.49 2.19 11.64
CA VAL A 7 -0.97 1.22 10.67
C VAL A 7 -1.83 1.26 9.40
N ALA A 8 -1.26 1.76 8.31
CA ALA A 8 -1.96 1.92 7.04
C ALA A 8 -1.76 0.72 6.10
N ILE A 9 -0.56 0.15 6.06
CA ILE A 9 -0.21 -0.91 5.10
C ILE A 9 0.68 -1.98 5.74
N ARG A 10 0.38 -3.24 5.40
CA ARG A 10 1.19 -4.41 5.74
C ARG A 10 1.54 -5.22 4.50
N PHE A 11 2.72 -5.82 4.50
CA PHE A 11 3.07 -6.93 3.63
C PHE A 11 2.27 -8.18 4.02
N VAL A 12 1.82 -8.93 3.01
CA VAL A 12 1.10 -10.21 3.18
C VAL A 12 1.73 -11.28 2.29
N ASP A 13 1.61 -12.54 2.71
CA ASP A 13 1.93 -13.68 1.86
C ASP A 13 0.79 -13.98 0.88
N ASN A 14 0.98 -14.99 0.02
CA ASN A 14 0.00 -15.40 -0.98
C ASN A 14 -1.29 -16.01 -0.37
N ASP A 15 -1.22 -16.47 0.89
CA ASP A 15 -2.38 -16.92 1.66
C ASP A 15 -3.09 -15.76 2.39
N LYS A 16 -2.68 -14.52 2.12
CA LYS A 16 -3.22 -13.28 2.69
C LYS A 16 -2.96 -13.13 4.19
N LYS A 17 -2.00 -13.86 4.75
CA LYS A 17 -1.56 -13.70 6.14
C LYS A 17 -0.47 -12.64 6.21
N VAL A 18 -0.36 -11.97 7.36
CA VAL A 18 0.70 -10.97 7.58
C VAL A 18 2.08 -11.61 7.40
N ALA A 19 2.85 -11.08 6.45
CA ALA A 19 4.15 -11.64 6.10
C ALA A 19 5.19 -11.38 7.19
N LYS A 20 5.89 -12.44 7.61
CA LYS A 20 6.98 -12.37 8.60
C LYS A 20 8.36 -12.65 8.00
N SER A 21 8.41 -13.34 6.87
CA SER A 21 9.65 -13.83 6.26
C SER A 21 9.86 -13.29 4.85
N TYR A 22 11.12 -13.25 4.46
CA TYR A 22 11.54 -12.98 3.09
C TYR A 22 11.08 -14.10 2.14
N PRO A 23 10.68 -13.80 0.89
CA PRO A 23 10.60 -12.47 0.28
C PRO A 23 9.26 -11.74 0.47
N TYR A 24 8.23 -12.40 1.02
CA TYR A 24 6.90 -11.79 1.19
C TYR A 24 6.93 -10.52 2.03
N ASN A 25 7.79 -10.49 3.05
CA ASN A 25 8.25 -9.27 3.71
C ASN A 25 9.71 -9.01 3.27
N PRO A 26 9.93 -8.08 2.32
CA PRO A 26 11.23 -7.91 1.66
C PRO A 26 12.29 -7.27 2.56
N ASN A 27 11.91 -6.62 3.66
CA ASN A 27 12.83 -5.84 4.50
C ASN A 27 12.82 -6.27 5.98
N GLY A 28 12.06 -7.32 6.32
CA GLY A 28 12.01 -7.85 7.70
C GLY A 28 11.29 -6.95 8.69
N SER A 29 10.54 -5.92 8.24
CA SER A 29 9.84 -5.02 9.16
C SER A 29 8.89 -5.79 10.08
N PRO A 30 8.89 -5.55 11.40
CA PRO A 30 8.04 -6.27 12.34
C PRO A 30 6.58 -6.27 11.89
N GLU A 31 5.98 -7.45 11.89
CA GLU A 31 4.58 -7.65 11.49
C GLU A 31 4.23 -7.12 10.08
N GLY A 32 5.20 -7.09 9.18
CA GLY A 32 5.02 -6.66 7.81
C GLY A 32 4.71 -5.17 7.66
N LEU A 33 4.92 -4.34 8.69
CA LEU A 33 4.62 -2.90 8.63
C LEU A 33 5.39 -2.22 7.48
N THR A 34 4.68 -1.45 6.64
CA THR A 34 5.31 -0.77 5.49
C THR A 34 4.65 0.57 5.12
N GLY A 35 3.61 0.98 5.85
CA GLY A 35 3.01 2.31 5.74
C GLY A 35 2.30 2.72 7.02
N LEU A 36 2.47 3.99 7.40
CA LEU A 36 1.93 4.60 8.63
C LEU A 36 1.29 5.95 8.33
N CYS A 37 0.31 6.35 9.14
CA CYS A 37 -0.30 7.68 9.08
C CYS A 37 -0.19 8.47 10.39
N SER A 38 -0.28 9.80 10.29
CA SER A 38 -0.45 10.70 11.44
C SER A 38 -1.79 10.42 12.13
N LEU A 39 -1.91 10.84 13.40
CA LEU A 39 -3.13 10.63 14.19
C LEU A 39 -4.38 11.26 13.56
N ASP A 40 -4.20 12.39 12.88
CA ASP A 40 -5.26 13.10 12.16
C ASP A 40 -5.43 12.64 10.70
N GLY A 41 -4.64 11.65 10.26
CA GLY A 41 -4.72 11.07 8.91
C GLY A 41 -4.21 11.96 7.76
N ARG A 42 -3.78 13.19 8.03
CA ARG A 42 -3.37 14.15 6.98
C ARG A 42 -2.02 13.83 6.36
N ALA A 43 -1.14 13.12 7.07
CA ALA A 43 0.13 12.64 6.55
C ALA A 43 0.15 11.11 6.55
N THR A 44 0.50 10.51 5.41
CA THR A 44 0.75 9.07 5.28
C THR A 44 2.11 8.86 4.63
N ILE A 45 2.96 8.06 5.27
CA ILE A 45 4.28 7.66 4.74
C ILE A 45 4.29 6.17 4.46
N MET A 46 5.03 5.76 3.43
CA MET A 46 5.10 4.36 3.02
C MET A 46 6.38 4.07 2.26
N MET A 47 6.86 2.83 2.33
CA MET A 47 8.00 2.36 1.54
C MET A 47 7.64 1.85 0.13
N PRO A 48 6.47 1.21 -0.11
CA PRO A 48 6.07 0.84 -1.46
C PRO A 48 5.88 2.07 -2.36
N HIS A 49 6.03 1.90 -3.67
CA HIS A 49 6.00 2.97 -4.66
C HIS A 49 4.69 2.99 -5.48
N PRO A 50 3.54 3.48 -4.93
CA PRO A 50 2.26 3.53 -5.65
C PRO A 50 2.33 4.35 -6.95
N GLU A 51 3.21 5.35 -7.00
CA GLU A 51 3.44 6.22 -8.15
C GLU A 51 4.11 5.50 -9.34
N ARG A 52 4.78 4.37 -9.10
CA ARG A 52 5.34 3.55 -10.19
C ARG A 52 4.32 2.60 -10.80
N VAL A 53 3.26 2.27 -10.06
CA VAL A 53 2.32 1.18 -10.40
C VAL A 53 0.86 1.63 -10.45
N PHE A 54 0.57 2.93 -10.53
CA PHE A 54 -0.82 3.43 -10.63
C PHE A 54 -1.50 3.07 -11.97
N ARG A 55 -0.73 2.81 -13.03
CA ARG A 55 -1.24 2.28 -14.31
C ARG A 55 -1.07 0.77 -14.32
N ASN A 56 -2.10 0.05 -14.76
CA ASN A 56 -2.00 -1.40 -14.85
C ASN A 56 -0.91 -1.85 -15.84
N VAL A 57 -0.63 -1.08 -16.89
CA VAL A 57 0.45 -1.40 -17.85
C VAL A 57 1.85 -1.43 -17.21
N THR A 58 2.07 -0.76 -16.08
CA THR A 58 3.36 -0.74 -15.38
C THR A 58 3.45 -1.75 -14.22
N ASN A 59 2.43 -2.59 -14.01
CA ASN A 59 2.47 -3.67 -13.02
C ASN A 59 3.11 -4.92 -13.66
N SER A 60 4.09 -5.54 -12.99
CA SER A 60 4.77 -6.75 -13.49
C SER A 60 3.82 -7.92 -13.70
N TRP A 61 2.79 -8.01 -12.85
CA TRP A 61 1.67 -8.93 -12.99
C TRP A 61 0.36 -8.18 -12.72
N ARG A 62 -0.67 -8.53 -13.48
CA ARG A 62 -2.05 -8.06 -13.27
C ARG A 62 -3.06 -9.08 -13.81
N PRO A 63 -4.30 -9.09 -13.30
CA PRO A 63 -5.39 -9.84 -13.94
C PRO A 63 -5.60 -9.41 -15.40
N LYS A 64 -5.89 -10.37 -16.31
CA LYS A 64 -6.04 -10.12 -17.76
C LYS A 64 -7.01 -8.99 -18.10
N ASN A 65 -8.13 -8.91 -17.37
CA ASN A 65 -9.20 -7.95 -17.63
C ASN A 65 -9.08 -6.68 -16.76
N SER A 66 -7.89 -6.35 -16.26
CA SER A 66 -7.69 -5.12 -15.50
C SER A 66 -7.81 -3.91 -16.42
N GLY A 67 -8.54 -2.87 -15.98
CA GLY A 67 -8.69 -1.62 -16.71
C GLY A 67 -7.39 -0.81 -16.84
N VAL A 68 -7.49 0.50 -17.05
CA VAL A 68 -6.30 1.36 -17.23
C VAL A 68 -5.53 1.57 -15.91
N TYR A 69 -6.26 1.72 -14.80
CA TYR A 69 -5.69 2.09 -13.51
C TYR A 69 -5.71 0.93 -12.50
N SER A 70 -4.62 0.81 -11.74
CA SER A 70 -4.56 -0.12 -10.61
C SER A 70 -5.27 0.47 -9.39
N GLY A 71 -5.40 -0.32 -8.33
CA GLY A 71 -5.92 0.16 -7.04
C GLY A 71 -5.13 1.35 -6.48
N TRP A 72 -3.83 1.47 -6.78
CA TRP A 72 -2.98 2.55 -6.29
C TRP A 72 -3.36 3.94 -6.81
N MET A 73 -4.04 4.03 -7.97
CA MET A 73 -4.58 5.31 -8.46
C MET A 73 -5.55 5.94 -7.46
N ARG A 74 -6.23 5.13 -6.63
CA ARG A 74 -7.18 5.64 -5.63
C ARG A 74 -6.49 6.52 -4.59
N LEU A 75 -5.23 6.28 -4.25
CA LEU A 75 -4.47 7.09 -3.29
C LEU A 75 -4.41 8.56 -3.75
N PHE A 76 -4.03 8.79 -5.00
CA PHE A 76 -3.90 10.14 -5.57
C PHE A 76 -5.26 10.83 -5.77
N ARG A 77 -6.29 10.06 -6.18
CA ARG A 77 -7.66 10.59 -6.29
C ARG A 77 -8.24 11.02 -4.95
N ASN A 78 -7.99 10.26 -3.88
CA ASN A 78 -8.43 10.64 -2.54
C ASN A 78 -7.75 11.94 -2.08
N ALA A 79 -6.46 12.12 -2.37
CA ALA A 79 -5.76 13.37 -2.05
C ALA A 79 -6.36 14.57 -2.80
N ARG A 80 -6.73 14.40 -4.09
CA ARG A 80 -7.42 15.44 -4.86
C ARG A 80 -8.78 15.80 -4.27
N LEU A 81 -9.60 14.79 -3.96
CA LEU A 81 -10.92 14.98 -3.37
C LEU A 81 -10.87 15.63 -1.98
N PHE A 82 -9.80 15.41 -1.20
CA PHE A 82 -9.65 15.99 0.13
C PHE A 82 -9.45 17.52 0.12
N VAL A 83 -8.92 18.05 -0.98
CA VAL A 83 -8.65 19.50 -1.14
C VAL A 83 -9.66 20.18 -2.08
N GLU A 84 -10.68 19.45 -2.54
CA GLU A 84 -11.90 20.04 -3.13
C GLU A 84 -12.87 20.43 -2.03
#